data_AF-A0AAP8N826-F1
#
_entry.id   AF-A0AAP8N826-F1
#
_cell.length_a   1.000
_cell.length_b   1.000
_cell.length_c   1.000
_cell.angle_alpha   90.00
_cell.angle_beta   90.00
_cell.angle_gamma   90.00
#
_symmetry.space_group_name_H-M   'P 1'
#
loop_
_entity.id
_entity.type
_entity.pdbx_description
1 polymer ?
#
loop_
_entity_poly.entity_id
_entity_poly.type
_entity_poly.pdbx_seq_one_letter_code
_entity_poly.pdbx_strand_id
1 'polypeptide(L)'
;PYQGDIMKKFGIRAVIGKGGMGAKTLKALGEHGGVYLIAIGGAAQYYAQCIKEVKGVDLLEFGIPEAMWHLQVEDFKAVVTMDSHGN
;
A
#
# COMPACT_ATOMS: atom_id res chain seq x y z
N PRO A 1 -3.66 12.32 3.94
CA PRO A 1 -3.03 13.51 4.57
C PRO A 1 -1.54 13.35 4.89
N TYR A 2 -1.07 12.17 5.31
CA TYR A 2 0.30 11.93 5.78
C TYR A 2 1.19 11.09 4.84
N GLN A 3 0.63 10.55 3.75
CA GLN A 3 1.32 9.57 2.91
C GLN A 3 2.61 10.10 2.29
N GLY A 4 2.61 11.35 1.82
CA GLY A 4 3.83 11.97 1.28
C GLY A 4 4.95 12.06 2.31
N ASP A 5 4.64 12.41 3.55
CA ASP A 5 5.62 12.49 4.63
C ASP A 5 6.23 11.12 4.95
N ILE A 6 5.40 10.07 4.95
CA ILE A 6 5.85 8.68 5.14
C ILE A 6 6.75 8.23 3.99
N MET A 7 6.37 8.51 2.74
CA MET A 7 7.17 8.18 1.56
C MET A 7 8.53 8.85 1.60
N LYS A 8 8.57 10.14 1.97
CA LYS A 8 9.82 10.90 2.12
C LYS A 8 10.70 10.33 3.23
N LYS A 9 10.12 10.08 4.40
CA LYS A 9 10.86 9.69 5.60
C LYS A 9 11.42 8.27 5.53
N PHE A 10 10.66 7.33 4.96
CA PHE A 10 11.00 5.91 4.96
C PHE A 10 11.36 5.35 3.58
N GLY A 11 11.36 6.19 2.54
CA GLY A 11 11.70 5.78 1.18
C GLY A 11 10.68 4.84 0.53
N ILE A 12 9.42 4.85 0.99
CA ILE A 12 8.36 4.02 0.42
C ILE A 12 8.09 4.43 -1.03
N ARG A 13 8.04 3.45 -1.95
CA ARG A 13 7.84 3.64 -3.39
C ARG A 13 6.53 3.08 -3.92
N ALA A 14 5.85 2.22 -3.16
CA ALA A 14 4.56 1.68 -3.54
C ALA A 14 3.62 1.73 -2.34
N VAL A 15 2.38 2.16 -2.55
CA VAL A 15 1.33 2.14 -1.54
C VAL A 15 0.09 1.49 -2.15
N ILE A 16 -0.50 0.54 -1.43
CA ILE A 16 -1.71 -0.16 -1.85
C ILE A 16 -2.88 0.30 -0.98
N GLY A 17 -4.04 0.55 -1.60
CA GLY A 17 -5.26 0.89 -0.86
C GLY A 17 -6.52 0.70 -1.70
N LYS A 18 -7.58 1.41 -1.30
CA LYS A 18 -8.88 1.44 -1.97
C LYS A 18 -9.40 2.86 -2.06
N GLY A 19 -10.18 3.17 -3.10
CA GLY A 19 -10.94 4.42 -3.21
C GLY A 19 -10.15 5.65 -3.66
N GLY A 20 -8.98 5.45 -4.28
CA GLY A 20 -8.15 6.53 -4.83
C GLY A 20 -7.56 7.46 -3.77
N MET A 21 -6.68 8.36 -4.21
CA MET A 21 -6.10 9.41 -3.36
C MET A 21 -6.15 10.76 -4.07
N GLY A 22 -6.07 11.84 -3.30
CA GLY A 22 -6.13 13.21 -3.85
C GLY A 22 -4.78 13.74 -4.37
N ALA A 23 -4.82 14.96 -4.91
CA ALA A 23 -3.69 15.65 -5.53
C ALA A 23 -2.42 15.75 -4.66
N LYS A 24 -2.56 15.80 -3.32
CA LYS A 24 -1.41 15.78 -2.40
C LYS A 24 -0.59 14.49 -2.51
N THR A 25 -1.27 13.35 -2.66
CA THR A 25 -0.58 12.07 -2.86
C THR A 25 0.04 12.02 -4.26
N LEU A 26 -0.67 12.45 -5.30
CA LEU A 26 -0.13 12.48 -6.67
C LEU A 26 1.18 13.27 -6.75
N LYS A 27 1.19 14.46 -6.15
CA LYS A 27 2.37 15.31 -6.08
C LYS A 27 3.53 14.60 -5.36
N ALA A 28 3.26 13.96 -4.22
CA ALA A 28 4.28 13.23 -3.48
C ALA A 28 4.83 12.01 -4.24
N LEU A 29 4.00 11.30 -5.00
CA LEU A 29 4.44 10.21 -5.88
C LEU A 29 5.43 10.72 -6.94
N GLY A 30 5.16 11.89 -7.53
CA GLY A 30 6.08 12.54 -8.46
C GLY A 30 7.38 13.01 -7.79
N GLU A 31 7.29 13.67 -6.64
CA GLU A 31 8.45 14.21 -5.92
C GLU A 31 9.40 13.14 -5.36
N HIS A 32 8.87 11.97 -5.00
CA HIS A 32 9.66 10.92 -4.35
C HIS A 32 9.88 9.68 -5.21
N GLY A 33 9.21 9.61 -6.37
CA GLY A 33 9.14 8.41 -7.20
C GLY A 33 8.27 7.36 -6.52
N GLY A 34 7.14 7.01 -7.09
CA GLY A 34 6.34 5.91 -6.58
C GLY A 34 5.02 5.72 -7.30
N VAL A 35 4.27 4.72 -6.85
CA VAL A 35 2.97 4.34 -7.40
C VAL A 35 1.94 4.15 -6.30
N TYR A 36 0.70 4.55 -6.58
CA TYR A 36 -0.46 4.13 -5.80
C TYR A 36 -1.22 3.04 -6.56
N LEU A 37 -1.43 1.94 -5.85
CA LEU A 37 -2.04 0.73 -6.36
C LEU A 37 -3.41 0.56 -5.69
N ILE A 38 -4.42 0.23 -6.49
CA ILE A 38 -5.72 -0.18 -5.96
C ILE A 38 -5.82 -1.70 -5.97
N ALA A 39 -6.10 -2.26 -4.80
CA ALA A 39 -6.53 -3.65 -4.65
C ALA A 39 -8.04 -3.76 -4.94
N ILE A 40 -8.47 -4.91 -5.44
CA ILE A 40 -9.86 -5.22 -5.80
C ILE A 40 -10.70 -5.32 -4.52
N GLY A 41 -11.63 -4.39 -4.33
CA GLY A 41 -12.54 -4.41 -3.19
C GLY A 41 -13.40 -5.68 -3.16
N GLY A 42 -13.66 -6.22 -1.97
CA GLY A 42 -14.47 -7.43 -1.79
C GLY A 42 -13.74 -8.75 -2.07
N ALA A 43 -12.50 -8.72 -2.58
CA ALA A 43 -11.72 -9.92 -2.89
C ALA A 43 -10.82 -10.41 -1.73
N ALA A 44 -11.23 -10.21 -0.47
CA ALA A 44 -10.40 -10.51 0.70
C ALA A 44 -9.96 -11.99 0.75
N GLN A 45 -10.87 -12.92 0.44
CA GLN A 45 -10.55 -14.35 0.42
C GLN A 45 -9.52 -14.71 -0.67
N TYR A 46 -9.59 -14.06 -1.83
CA TYR A 46 -8.60 -14.22 -2.88
C TYR A 46 -7.23 -13.71 -2.42
N TYR A 47 -7.17 -12.52 -1.81
CA TYR A 47 -5.91 -11.98 -1.31
C TYR A 47 -5.30 -12.79 -0.16
N ALA A 48 -6.13 -13.41 0.68
CA ALA A 48 -5.64 -14.33 1.69
C ALA A 48 -4.87 -15.51 1.08
N GLN A 49 -5.27 -15.99 -0.11
CA GLN A 49 -4.56 -17.06 -0.84
C GLN A 49 -3.25 -16.60 -1.48
N CYS A 50 -3.10 -15.29 -1.72
CA CYS A 50 -1.86 -14.69 -2.21
C CYS A 50 -0.77 -14.62 -1.13
N ILE A 51 -1.13 -14.67 0.16
CA ILE A 51 -0.17 -14.63 1.26
C ILE A 51 0.50 -16.01 1.37
N LYS A 52 1.81 -16.05 1.11
CA LYS A 52 2.61 -17.28 1.19
C LYS A 52 3.23 -17.46 2.56
N GLU A 53 3.53 -16.37 3.24
CA GLU A 53 4.12 -16.41 4.57
C GLU A 53 3.85 -15.13 5.36
N VAL A 54 3.64 -15.28 6.66
CA VAL A 54 3.65 -14.19 7.62
C VAL A 54 5.01 -14.17 8.30
N LYS A 55 5.85 -13.20 7.94
CA LYS A 55 7.24 -13.07 8.44
C LYS A 55 7.30 -12.53 9.87
N GLY A 56 6.25 -11.84 10.31
CA GLY A 56 6.19 -11.21 11.62
C GLY A 56 5.02 -10.24 11.73
N VAL A 57 4.89 -9.68 12.92
CA VAL A 57 3.92 -8.63 13.24
C VAL A 57 4.54 -7.69 14.26
N ASP A 58 4.44 -6.39 14.00
CA ASP A 58 4.77 -5.32 14.93
C ASP A 58 3.49 -4.58 15.34
N LEU A 59 3.51 -3.92 16.51
CA LEU A 59 2.43 -3.06 17.00
C LEU A 59 1.09 -3.79 17.22
N LEU A 60 1.16 -5.05 17.73
CA LEU A 60 -0.02 -5.89 17.96
C LEU A 60 -1.00 -5.29 18.99
N GLU A 61 -0.53 -4.37 19.84
CA GLU A 61 -1.37 -3.62 20.78
C GLU A 61 -2.45 -2.77 20.11
N PHE A 62 -2.31 -2.46 18.81
CA PHE A 62 -3.34 -1.76 18.04
C PHE A 62 -4.48 -2.68 17.56
N GLY A 63 -4.37 -3.99 17.80
CA GLY A 63 -5.38 -4.97 17.40
C GLY A 63 -5.03 -5.67 16.08
N ILE A 64 -5.66 -6.82 15.85
CA ILE A 64 -5.37 -7.69 14.69
C ILE A 64 -5.48 -6.94 13.34
N PRO A 65 -6.50 -6.11 13.07
CA PRO A 65 -6.65 -5.42 11.78
C PRO A 65 -5.69 -4.24 11.58
N GLU A 66 -5.27 -3.57 12.66
CA GLU A 66 -4.45 -2.35 12.62
C GLU A 66 -2.95 -2.59 12.87
N ALA A 67 -2.56 -3.79 13.30
CA ALA A 67 -1.17 -4.17 13.49
C ALA A 67 -0.37 -4.16 12.17
N MET A 68 0.95 -3.99 12.28
CA MET A 68 1.85 -3.96 11.13
C MET A 68 2.31 -5.36 10.77
N TRP A 69 1.62 -5.96 9.79
CA TRP A 69 1.92 -7.31 9.31
C TRP A 69 3.03 -7.33 8.26
N HIS A 70 4.02 -8.19 8.45
CA HIS A 70 5.09 -8.43 7.48
C HIS A 70 4.70 -9.63 6.62
N LEU A 71 4.20 -9.37 5.41
CA LEU A 71 3.63 -10.39 4.54
C LEU A 71 4.55 -10.65 3.34
N GLN A 72 4.81 -11.91 3.06
CA GLN A 72 5.33 -12.35 1.78
C GLN A 72 4.16 -12.81 0.91
N VAL A 73 3.99 -12.18 -0.25
CA VAL A 73 2.86 -12.42 -1.17
C VAL A 73 3.35 -12.82 -2.56
N GLU A 74 2.53 -13.58 -3.26
CA GLU A 74 2.72 -13.96 -4.66
C GLU A 74 1.38 -13.85 -5.39
N ASP A 75 1.43 -13.48 -6.67
CA ASP A 75 0.24 -13.24 -7.50
C ASP A 75 -0.78 -12.22 -6.95
N PHE A 76 -0.34 -11.33 -6.06
CA PHE A 76 -1.17 -10.26 -5.52
C PHE A 76 -1.51 -9.24 -6.63
N LYS A 77 -2.75 -9.29 -7.14
CA LYS A 77 -3.19 -8.39 -8.21
C LYS A 77 -3.57 -7.02 -7.67
N ALA A 78 -3.03 -5.98 -8.28
CA ALA A 78 -3.42 -4.60 -8.05
C ALA A 78 -3.28 -3.80 -9.35
N VAL A 79 -3.98 -2.66 -9.44
CA VAL A 79 -3.96 -1.78 -10.61
C VAL A 79 -3.26 -0.48 -10.24
N VAL A 80 -2.33 -0.02 -11.08
CA VAL A 80 -1.75 1.33 -10.94
C VAL A 80 -2.83 2.34 -11.28
N THR A 81 -3.20 3.17 -10.31
CA THR A 81 -4.18 4.23 -10.53
C THR A 81 -3.61 5.62 -10.32
N MET A 82 -2.40 5.73 -9.77
CA MET A 82 -1.62 6.96 -9.77
C MET A 82 -0.14 6.62 -9.88
N ASP A 83 0.63 7.40 -10.63
CA ASP A 83 2.06 7.19 -10.85
C ASP A 83 2.93 8.43 -10.58
N SER A 84 4.24 8.26 -10.69
CA SER A 84 5.22 9.33 -10.51
C SER A 84 5.34 10.30 -11.68
N HIS A 85 4.59 10.09 -12.76
CA HIS A 85 4.59 10.94 -13.95
C HIS A 85 3.40 11.90 -13.97
N GLY A 86 2.60 11.92 -12.91
CA GLY A 86 1.46 12.81 -12.77
C GLY A 86 0.16 12.24 -13.33
N ASN A 87 0.11 10.92 -13.61
CA ASN A 87 -1.12 10.21 -13.97
C ASN A 87 -1.83 9.65 -12.74
#